data_AF-A0A2M7JMD1-F1
#
_entry.id   AF-A0A2M7JMD1-F1
#
_cell.length_a   1.000
_cell.length_b   1.000
_cell.length_c   1.000
_cell.angle_alpha   90.00
_cell.angle_beta   90.00
_cell.angle_gamma   90.00
#
_symmetry.space_group_name_H-M   'P 1'
#
loop_
_entity.id
_entity.type
_entity.pdbx_description
1 polymer ?
#
loop_
_entity_poly.entity_id
_entity_poly.type
_entity_poly.pdbx_seq_one_letter_code
_entity_poly.pdbx_strand_id
1 'polypeptide(L)'
;MVEAAKAIAPFELTAMSAVAGAVSDEIKAHLVAEGFDLALVNNGGDIAAYSALDETISIGTADPRGGLKGPALKIKGPFELGIATSGLGGRSHTKGCAESVTVIALSAAIADAAATFVCNATFIPSPLIKGALSEALDPETDIAGEAVTVEVGALTPVEISSALQKGLANALDLKQRGLITDAVITVKGLTASTFGPGSKIIMEERYADQKDRDGC
;
A
#
# COMPACT_ATOMS: atom_id res chain seq x y z
N MET A 1 13.51 8.31 -2.99
CA MET A 1 12.70 7.68 -4.05
C MET A 1 13.48 6.75 -4.99
N VAL A 2 14.55 7.18 -5.68
CA VAL A 2 15.28 6.34 -6.67
C VAL A 2 15.77 5.01 -6.09
N GLU A 3 16.42 5.06 -4.93
CA GLU A 3 16.95 3.84 -4.28
C GLU A 3 15.84 2.90 -3.83
N ALA A 4 14.69 3.43 -3.42
CA ALA A 4 13.55 2.60 -3.04
C ALA A 4 12.96 1.84 -4.25
N ALA A 5 12.72 2.54 -5.36
CA ALA A 5 12.24 1.92 -6.60
C ALA A 5 13.22 0.83 -7.10
N LYS A 6 14.53 1.12 -7.08
CA LYS A 6 15.57 0.14 -7.43
C LYS A 6 15.64 -1.06 -6.51
N ALA A 7 15.46 -0.87 -5.20
CA ALA A 7 15.49 -1.95 -4.23
C ALA A 7 14.32 -2.93 -4.45
N ILE A 8 13.15 -2.41 -4.82
CA ILE A 8 11.96 -3.20 -5.10
C ILE A 8 12.06 -3.90 -6.46
N ALA A 9 12.15 -3.13 -7.55
CA ALA A 9 12.14 -3.67 -8.91
C ALA A 9 12.84 -2.71 -9.90
N PRO A 10 14.17 -2.84 -10.07
CA PRO A 10 15.00 -1.83 -10.76
C PRO A 10 14.75 -1.69 -12.26
N PHE A 11 14.05 -2.65 -12.88
CA PHE A 11 13.74 -2.65 -14.31
C PHE A 11 12.25 -2.51 -14.62
N GLU A 12 11.39 -2.48 -13.59
CA GLU A 12 9.92 -2.43 -13.75
C GLU A 12 9.30 -1.16 -13.16
N LEU A 13 10.01 -0.53 -12.22
CA LEU A 13 9.58 0.72 -11.58
C LEU A 13 10.48 1.88 -11.94
N THR A 14 9.86 3.04 -12.06
CA THR A 14 10.51 4.33 -12.12
C THR A 14 10.66 4.89 -10.71
N ALA A 15 11.39 6.00 -10.57
CA ALA A 15 11.49 6.70 -9.29
C ALA A 15 10.15 7.28 -8.80
N MET A 16 9.20 7.54 -9.71
CA MET A 16 7.90 8.13 -9.36
C MET A 16 7.04 7.20 -8.52
N SER A 17 7.24 5.88 -8.59
CA SER A 17 6.53 4.91 -7.74
C SER A 17 6.90 5.00 -6.26
N ALA A 18 7.80 5.91 -5.86
CA ALA A 18 8.25 6.07 -4.48
C ALA A 18 8.26 7.54 -4.03
N VAL A 19 7.70 8.45 -4.84
CA VAL A 19 7.84 9.89 -4.63
C VAL A 19 7.01 10.36 -3.45
N ALA A 20 5.77 9.89 -3.33
CA ALA A 20 4.87 10.34 -2.28
C ALA A 20 5.33 9.82 -0.93
N GLY A 21 5.73 8.54 -0.87
CA GLY A 21 6.35 7.95 0.31
C GLY A 21 7.65 8.65 0.71
N ALA A 22 8.53 8.97 -0.24
CA ALA A 22 9.77 9.69 0.07
C ALA A 22 9.52 11.08 0.65
N VAL A 23 8.52 11.82 0.13
CA VAL A 23 8.14 13.13 0.71
C VAL A 23 7.62 12.96 2.14
N SER A 24 6.79 11.94 2.40
CA SER A 24 6.31 11.64 3.75
C SER A 24 7.47 11.32 4.71
N ASP A 25 8.45 10.54 4.27
CA ASP A 25 9.63 10.21 5.08
C ASP A 25 10.46 11.45 5.44
N GLU A 26 10.70 12.36 4.50
CA GLU A 26 11.48 13.60 4.73
C GLU A 26 10.78 14.52 5.74
N ILE A 27 9.46 14.71 5.62
CA ILE A 27 8.69 15.53 6.57
C ILE A 27 8.68 14.87 7.95
N LYS A 28 8.50 13.54 8.03
CA LYS A 28 8.56 12.80 9.30
C LYS A 28 9.93 12.99 9.95
N ALA A 29 11.02 12.85 9.19
CA ALA A 29 12.38 13.02 9.71
C ALA A 29 12.60 14.43 10.26
N HIS A 30 12.08 15.46 9.59
CA HIS A 30 12.12 16.83 10.09
C HIS A 30 11.36 16.98 11.42
N LEU A 31 10.13 16.45 11.54
CA LEU A 31 9.37 16.50 12.78
C LEU A 31 10.07 15.76 13.93
N VAL A 32 10.66 14.60 13.66
CA VAL A 32 11.43 13.87 14.69
C VAL A 32 12.66 14.66 15.13
N ALA A 33 13.36 15.32 14.20
CA ALA A 33 14.50 16.17 14.53
C ALA A 33 14.13 17.41 15.37
N GLU A 34 12.91 17.93 15.22
CA GLU A 34 12.35 19.00 16.06
C GLU A 34 11.91 18.51 17.46
N GLY A 35 11.98 17.20 17.73
CA GLY A 35 11.73 16.62 19.04
C GLY A 35 10.29 16.14 19.29
N PHE A 36 9.51 15.90 18.23
CA PHE A 36 8.18 15.32 18.38
C PHE A 36 8.24 13.81 18.68
N ASP A 37 7.58 13.38 19.76
CA ASP A 37 7.51 11.97 20.17
C ASP A 37 6.57 11.12 19.32
N LEU A 38 5.68 11.74 18.54
CA LEU A 38 4.74 11.09 17.62
C LEU A 38 4.65 11.93 16.33
N ALA A 39 4.84 11.27 15.19
CA ALA A 39 4.67 11.87 13.87
C ALA A 39 3.95 10.91 12.93
N LEU A 40 2.87 11.39 12.30
CA LEU A 40 2.11 10.69 11.27
C LEU A 40 1.97 11.63 10.07
N VAL A 41 2.71 11.35 9.00
CA VAL A 41 2.69 12.16 7.78
C VAL A 41 2.02 11.36 6.68
N ASN A 42 0.93 11.87 6.10
CA ASN A 42 0.20 11.22 5.01
C ASN A 42 0.25 12.08 3.75
N ASN A 43 0.69 11.48 2.65
CA ASN A 43 0.63 12.06 1.32
C ASN A 43 -0.17 11.15 0.38
N GLY A 44 -1.49 11.35 0.28
CA GLY A 44 -2.35 10.70 -0.72
C GLY A 44 -2.62 9.20 -0.53
N GLY A 45 -2.08 8.56 0.50
CA GLY A 45 -2.10 7.11 0.71
C GLY A 45 -0.79 6.57 1.27
N ASP A 46 0.27 7.37 1.20
CA ASP A 46 1.63 7.02 1.63
C ASP A 46 1.96 7.70 2.95
N ILE A 47 2.07 6.88 3.99
CA ILE A 47 2.16 7.28 5.38
C ILE A 47 3.54 6.93 5.93
N ALA A 48 4.26 7.95 6.41
CA ALA A 48 5.45 7.76 7.23
C ALA A 48 5.06 7.97 8.69
N ALA A 49 5.32 6.97 9.54
CA ALA A 49 4.87 6.93 10.93
C ALA A 49 6.05 6.71 11.88
N TYR A 50 6.07 7.47 12.98
CA TYR A 50 7.02 7.36 14.06
C TYR A 50 6.32 7.56 15.40
N SER A 51 6.66 6.75 16.40
CA SER A 51 6.34 7.02 17.80
C SER A 51 7.46 6.52 18.70
N ALA A 52 7.96 7.40 19.57
CA ALA A 52 8.84 7.07 20.68
C ALA A 52 8.07 6.54 21.90
N LEU A 53 6.74 6.70 21.89
CA LEU A 53 5.86 6.37 23.00
C LEU A 53 5.47 4.88 22.97
N ASP A 54 5.25 4.30 24.14
CA ASP A 54 4.68 2.95 24.27
C ASP A 54 3.14 2.97 24.13
N GLU A 55 2.63 3.62 23.09
CA GLU A 55 1.20 3.75 22.81
C GLU A 55 0.76 2.86 21.63
N THR A 56 -0.55 2.61 21.52
CA THR A 56 -1.10 1.89 20.37
C THR A 56 -1.86 2.87 19.50
N ILE A 57 -1.48 2.96 18.21
CA ILE A 57 -2.23 3.73 17.23
C ILE A 57 -3.02 2.80 16.30
N SER A 58 -3.99 3.38 15.60
CA SER A 58 -4.70 2.70 14.52
C SER A 58 -4.65 3.53 13.25
N ILE A 59 -4.22 2.91 12.15
CA ILE A 59 -4.16 3.53 10.83
C ILE A 59 -5.18 2.84 9.94
N GLY A 60 -6.17 3.60 9.46
CA GLY A 60 -7.14 3.10 8.48
C GLY A 60 -6.46 2.81 7.15
N THR A 61 -6.85 1.71 6.51
CA THR A 61 -6.40 1.31 5.18
C THR A 61 -7.57 1.42 4.19
N ALA A 62 -7.29 1.47 2.89
CA ALA A 62 -8.33 1.67 1.89
C ALA A 62 -9.38 0.55 1.94
N ASP A 63 -10.65 0.93 2.12
CA ASP A 63 -11.79 0.03 1.93
C ASP A 63 -12.39 0.28 0.54
N PRO A 64 -12.26 -0.67 -0.41
CA PRO A 64 -12.82 -0.51 -1.74
C PRO A 64 -14.36 -0.48 -1.76
N ARG A 65 -15.03 -0.82 -0.66
CA ARG A 65 -16.49 -0.75 -0.51
C ARG A 65 -16.99 0.65 -0.14
N GLY A 66 -16.08 1.53 0.31
CA GLY A 66 -16.41 2.87 0.82
C GLY A 66 -17.17 2.85 2.15
N GLY A 67 -17.00 3.91 2.96
CA GLY A 67 -17.75 4.12 4.19
C GLY A 67 -16.87 4.42 5.41
N LEU A 68 -17.54 4.61 6.56
CA LEU A 68 -16.91 4.85 7.87
C LEU A 68 -16.36 3.58 8.53
N LYS A 69 -16.46 2.44 7.87
CA LYS A 69 -15.93 1.15 8.33
C LYS A 69 -14.87 0.72 7.35
N GLY A 70 -13.74 0.24 7.87
CA GLY A 70 -12.67 -0.24 7.02
C GLY A 70 -11.62 -1.02 7.80
N PRO A 71 -10.80 -1.79 7.09
CA PRO A 71 -9.66 -2.45 7.69
C PRO A 71 -8.70 -1.39 8.26
N ALA A 72 -8.22 -1.62 9.46
CA ALA A 72 -7.26 -0.77 10.15
C ALA A 72 -6.08 -1.60 10.67
N LEU A 73 -4.90 -1.01 10.62
CA LEU A 73 -3.67 -1.54 11.19
C LEU A 73 -3.53 -1.01 12.62
N LYS A 74 -3.58 -1.89 13.60
CA LYS A 74 -3.17 -1.59 14.97
C LYS A 74 -1.68 -1.79 15.12
N ILE A 75 -1.01 -0.76 15.61
CA ILE A 75 0.45 -0.71 15.71
C ILE A 75 0.82 -0.29 17.12
N LYS A 76 1.54 -1.16 17.83
CA LYS A 76 2.04 -0.92 19.18
C LYS A 76 3.43 -0.29 19.11
N GLY A 77 3.61 0.82 19.82
CA GLY A 77 4.88 1.52 19.96
C GLY A 77 5.91 0.81 20.84
N PRO A 78 7.15 1.30 20.86
CA PRO A 78 7.68 2.31 19.92
C PRO A 78 7.82 1.74 18.50
N PHE A 79 7.66 2.59 17.48
CA PHE A 79 7.77 2.18 16.08
C PHE A 79 8.34 3.28 15.19
N GLU A 80 8.93 2.85 14.08
CA GLU A 80 9.18 3.66 12.90
C GLU A 80 8.90 2.79 11.68
N LEU A 81 8.01 3.24 10.80
CA LEU A 81 7.58 2.48 9.64
C LEU A 81 6.98 3.36 8.55
N GLY A 82 6.86 2.78 7.37
CA GLY A 82 6.09 3.30 6.25
C GLY A 82 4.92 2.40 5.91
N ILE A 83 3.83 3.00 5.45
CA ILE A 83 2.65 2.32 4.93
C ILE A 83 2.26 2.99 3.63
N ALA A 84 1.96 2.22 2.60
CA ALA A 84 1.51 2.77 1.32
C ALA A 84 0.36 1.95 0.77
N THR A 85 -0.50 2.59 -0.02
CA THR A 85 -1.62 1.92 -0.67
C THR A 85 -1.66 2.24 -2.16
N SER A 86 -1.63 1.20 -2.99
CA SER A 86 -1.83 1.28 -4.44
C SER A 86 -3.05 0.45 -4.85
N GLY A 87 -3.67 0.74 -5.99
CA GLY A 87 -4.83 -0.01 -6.45
C GLY A 87 -5.71 0.75 -7.43
N LEU A 88 -6.73 0.08 -7.95
CA LEU A 88 -7.69 0.67 -8.87
C LEU A 88 -8.51 1.77 -8.18
N GLY A 89 -8.64 2.93 -8.83
CA GLY A 89 -9.36 4.09 -8.30
C GLY A 89 -8.53 4.98 -7.36
N GLY A 90 -7.27 4.60 -7.10
CA GLY A 90 -6.27 5.47 -6.48
C GLY A 90 -5.68 6.48 -7.46
N ARG A 91 -4.69 7.25 -6.99
CA ARG A 91 -3.96 8.22 -7.83
C ARG A 91 -2.81 7.59 -8.63
N SER A 92 -2.40 6.37 -8.27
CA SER A 92 -1.30 5.66 -8.92
C SER A 92 -1.82 4.80 -10.06
N HIS A 93 -1.32 5.03 -11.27
CA HIS A 93 -1.61 4.17 -12.41
C HIS A 93 -0.88 2.83 -12.25
N THR A 94 -1.64 1.75 -12.11
CA THR A 94 -1.10 0.40 -11.96
C THR A 94 -1.55 -0.51 -13.09
N LYS A 95 -0.73 -1.52 -13.40
CA LYS A 95 -0.96 -2.52 -14.46
C LYS A 95 -1.79 -3.72 -13.97
N GLY A 96 -2.04 -3.81 -12.67
CA GLY A 96 -2.71 -4.93 -12.02
C GLY A 96 -4.24 -4.88 -12.04
N CYS A 97 -4.89 -5.77 -11.30
CA CYS A 97 -6.35 -5.77 -11.15
C CYS A 97 -6.84 -5.71 -9.69
N ALA A 98 -5.92 -5.53 -8.74
CA ALA A 98 -6.27 -5.30 -7.34
C ALA A 98 -7.03 -3.99 -7.14
N GLU A 99 -8.04 -4.04 -6.28
CA GLU A 99 -8.76 -2.85 -5.81
C GLU A 99 -7.87 -2.07 -4.84
N SER A 100 -7.15 -2.79 -3.97
CA SER A 100 -6.15 -2.20 -3.09
C SER A 100 -5.04 -3.18 -2.75
N VAL A 101 -3.85 -2.63 -2.56
CA VAL A 101 -2.66 -3.27 -2.04
C VAL A 101 -2.07 -2.32 -1.02
N THR A 102 -2.15 -2.69 0.25
CA THR A 102 -1.48 -1.96 1.35
C THR A 102 -0.19 -2.68 1.70
N VAL A 103 0.93 -1.97 1.71
CA VAL A 103 2.24 -2.51 2.12
C VAL A 103 2.76 -1.76 3.32
N ILE A 104 3.39 -2.49 4.25
CA ILE A 104 4.09 -1.95 5.40
C ILE A 104 5.59 -2.26 5.24
N ALA A 105 6.44 -1.26 5.43
CA ALA A 105 7.89 -1.39 5.35
C ALA A 105 8.59 -0.50 6.38
N LEU A 106 9.93 -0.49 6.40
CA LEU A 106 10.71 0.38 7.29
C LEU A 106 10.61 1.87 6.94
N SER A 107 10.30 2.20 5.68
CA SER A 107 10.15 3.57 5.20
C SER A 107 8.96 3.68 4.25
N ALA A 108 8.34 4.86 4.17
CA ALA A 108 7.20 5.08 3.30
C ALA A 108 7.60 5.00 1.83
N ALA A 109 8.81 5.43 1.45
CA ALA A 109 9.32 5.30 0.10
C ALA A 109 9.41 3.84 -0.39
N ILE A 110 9.86 2.92 0.49
CA ILE A 110 9.90 1.48 0.17
C ILE A 110 8.49 0.90 0.10
N ALA A 111 7.62 1.30 1.03
CA ALA A 111 6.23 0.86 1.03
C ALA A 111 5.51 1.27 -0.27
N ASP A 112 5.69 2.51 -0.73
CA ASP A 112 5.09 3.10 -1.93
C ASP A 112 5.49 2.32 -3.20
N ALA A 113 6.80 2.13 -3.38
CA ALA A 113 7.33 1.32 -4.49
C ALA A 113 6.81 -0.12 -4.45
N ALA A 114 6.82 -0.73 -3.27
CA ALA A 114 6.37 -2.10 -3.09
C ALA A 114 4.85 -2.25 -3.33
N ALA A 115 4.04 -1.28 -2.89
CA ALA A 115 2.60 -1.29 -3.13
C ALA A 115 2.30 -1.23 -4.63
N THR A 116 3.00 -0.37 -5.37
CA THR A 116 2.89 -0.28 -6.83
C THR A 116 3.30 -1.60 -7.49
N PHE A 117 4.46 -2.17 -7.12
CA PHE A 117 4.96 -3.44 -7.66
C PHE A 117 4.03 -4.62 -7.40
N VAL A 118 3.61 -4.81 -6.15
CA VAL A 118 2.71 -5.90 -5.77
C VAL A 118 1.34 -5.73 -6.43
N CYS A 119 0.86 -4.50 -6.56
CA CYS A 119 -0.36 -4.22 -7.31
C CYS A 119 -0.21 -4.63 -8.78
N ASN A 120 0.86 -4.21 -9.47
CA ASN A 120 1.14 -4.62 -10.85
C ASN A 120 1.20 -6.14 -11.00
N ALA A 121 1.79 -6.84 -10.04
CA ALA A 121 1.91 -8.31 -10.05
C ALA A 121 0.56 -9.04 -10.02
N THR A 122 -0.53 -8.40 -9.59
CA THR A 122 -1.89 -8.99 -9.61
C THR A 122 -2.48 -9.13 -11.01
N PHE A 123 -1.85 -8.58 -12.05
CA PHE A 123 -2.33 -8.69 -13.42
C PHE A 123 -2.55 -10.15 -13.84
N ILE A 124 -3.66 -10.41 -14.52
CA ILE A 124 -3.99 -11.68 -15.17
C ILE A 124 -4.57 -11.40 -16.56
N PRO A 125 -4.39 -12.30 -17.55
CA PRO A 125 -5.06 -12.16 -18.83
C PRO A 125 -6.57 -12.37 -18.66
N SER A 126 -7.37 -11.32 -18.87
CA SER A 126 -8.83 -11.40 -18.85
C SER A 126 -9.43 -10.31 -19.75
N PRO A 127 -10.45 -10.59 -20.57
CA PRO A 127 -11.16 -9.56 -21.33
C PRO A 127 -11.94 -8.58 -20.43
N LEU A 128 -12.11 -8.91 -19.15
CA LEU A 128 -12.77 -8.08 -18.15
C LEU A 128 -11.84 -7.02 -17.56
N ILE A 129 -10.52 -7.11 -17.80
CA ILE A 129 -9.55 -6.11 -17.40
C ILE A 129 -9.27 -5.23 -18.62
N LYS A 130 -9.75 -3.98 -18.56
CA LYS A 130 -9.53 -3.01 -19.63
C LYS A 130 -8.36 -2.13 -19.25
N GLY A 131 -7.48 -1.91 -20.22
CA GLY A 131 -6.36 -1.00 -20.09
C GLY A 131 -6.40 0.15 -21.10
N ALA A 132 -5.66 1.20 -20.80
CA ALA A 132 -5.34 2.29 -21.71
C ALA A 132 -3.83 2.58 -21.61
N LEU A 133 -3.26 3.21 -22.63
CA LEU A 133 -1.89 3.73 -22.51
C LEU A 133 -1.88 4.82 -21.44
N SER A 134 -0.84 4.82 -20.60
CA SER A 134 -0.68 5.76 -19.50
C SER A 134 -0.76 7.21 -19.97
N GLU A 135 -0.17 7.56 -21.11
CA GLU A 135 -0.15 8.91 -21.67
C GLU A 135 -1.51 9.41 -22.16
N ALA A 136 -2.47 8.49 -22.37
CA ALA A 136 -3.84 8.85 -22.69
C ALA A 136 -4.63 9.31 -21.44
N LEU A 137 -4.17 8.93 -20.24
CA LEU A 137 -4.76 9.30 -18.96
C LEU A 137 -4.04 10.50 -18.33
N ASP A 138 -2.71 10.50 -18.41
CA ASP A 138 -1.84 11.56 -17.91
C ASP A 138 -0.74 11.85 -18.95
N PRO A 139 -0.82 12.98 -19.68
CA PRO A 139 0.18 13.36 -20.67
C PRO A 139 1.60 13.54 -20.12
N GLU A 140 1.75 13.75 -18.80
CA GLU A 140 3.04 13.95 -18.13
C GLU A 140 3.54 12.68 -17.42
N THR A 141 2.92 11.53 -17.70
CA THR A 141 3.28 10.26 -17.07
C THR A 141 4.73 9.85 -17.37
N ASP A 142 5.37 9.30 -16.36
CA ASP A 142 6.73 8.78 -16.41
C ASP A 142 6.83 7.35 -16.97
N ILE A 143 5.69 6.72 -17.24
CA ILE A 143 5.56 5.37 -17.79
C ILE A 143 4.90 5.39 -19.19
N ALA A 144 5.18 6.39 -20.01
CA ALA A 144 4.60 6.52 -21.34
C ALA A 144 4.85 5.27 -22.21
N GLY A 145 3.81 4.83 -22.94
CA GLY A 145 3.79 3.61 -23.73
C GLY A 145 3.38 2.36 -22.96
N GLU A 146 3.25 2.44 -21.62
CA GLU A 146 2.79 1.34 -20.79
C GLU A 146 1.26 1.28 -20.73
N ALA A 147 0.70 0.08 -20.90
CA ALA A 147 -0.73 -0.14 -20.69
C ALA A 147 -1.02 -0.28 -19.20
N VAL A 148 -1.89 0.59 -18.68
CA VAL A 148 -2.34 0.61 -17.28
C VAL A 148 -3.81 0.24 -17.19
N THR A 149 -4.22 -0.37 -16.08
CA THR A 149 -5.60 -0.83 -15.89
C THR A 149 -6.51 0.35 -15.55
N VAL A 150 -7.59 0.50 -16.32
CA VAL A 150 -8.59 1.56 -16.13
C VAL A 150 -9.91 1.01 -15.58
N GLU A 151 -10.23 -0.25 -15.86
CA GLU A 151 -11.48 -0.87 -15.44
C GLU A 151 -11.26 -2.36 -15.21
N VAL A 152 -11.83 -2.89 -14.13
CA VAL A 152 -11.88 -4.32 -13.84
C VAL A 152 -13.34 -4.73 -13.68
N GLY A 153 -13.86 -5.51 -14.63
CA GLY A 153 -15.20 -6.08 -14.62
C GLY A 153 -15.40 -7.18 -13.58
N ALA A 154 -16.50 -7.93 -13.66
CA ALA A 154 -16.84 -8.99 -12.72
C ALA A 154 -16.01 -10.26 -12.96
N LEU A 155 -14.80 -10.31 -12.39
CA LEU A 155 -13.89 -11.45 -12.47
C LEU A 155 -14.52 -12.72 -11.87
N THR A 156 -14.20 -13.86 -12.46
CA THR A 156 -14.57 -15.17 -11.94
C THR A 156 -13.81 -15.52 -10.66
N PRO A 157 -14.30 -16.46 -9.82
CA PRO A 157 -13.57 -16.89 -8.63
C PRO A 157 -12.16 -17.42 -8.91
N VAL A 158 -11.96 -18.07 -10.07
CA VAL A 158 -10.64 -18.58 -10.49
C VAL A 158 -9.69 -17.44 -10.84
N GLU A 159 -10.19 -16.43 -11.56
CA GLU A 159 -9.42 -15.22 -11.89
C GLU A 159 -9.04 -14.43 -10.63
N ILE A 160 -9.98 -14.24 -9.70
CA ILE A 160 -9.72 -13.57 -8.42
C ILE A 160 -8.64 -14.33 -7.63
N SER A 161 -8.78 -15.65 -7.52
CA SER A 161 -7.79 -16.49 -6.84
C SER A 161 -6.41 -16.41 -7.49
N SER A 162 -6.35 -16.42 -8.82
CA SER A 162 -5.08 -16.30 -9.56
C SER A 162 -4.41 -14.94 -9.34
N ALA A 163 -5.16 -13.85 -9.42
CA ALA A 163 -4.65 -12.50 -9.16
C ALA A 163 -4.11 -12.35 -7.73
N LEU A 164 -4.85 -12.84 -6.73
CA LEU A 164 -4.43 -12.84 -5.33
C LEU A 164 -3.17 -13.69 -5.11
N GLN A 165 -3.09 -14.89 -5.72
CA GLN A 165 -1.91 -15.75 -5.62
C GLN A 165 -0.66 -15.09 -6.19
N LYS A 166 -0.77 -14.43 -7.36
CA LYS A 166 0.37 -13.74 -7.98
C LYS A 166 0.84 -12.54 -7.14
N GLY A 167 -0.09 -11.73 -6.65
CA GLY A 167 0.23 -10.63 -5.75
C GLY A 167 0.87 -11.12 -4.45
N LEU A 168 0.28 -12.13 -3.82
CA LEU A 168 0.78 -12.68 -2.56
C LEU A 168 2.17 -13.30 -2.70
N ALA A 169 2.43 -14.01 -3.80
CA ALA A 169 3.76 -14.58 -4.08
C ALA A 169 4.84 -13.49 -4.15
N ASN A 170 4.55 -12.37 -4.81
CA ASN A 170 5.49 -11.24 -4.92
C ASN A 170 5.66 -10.51 -3.58
N ALA A 171 4.59 -10.31 -2.81
CA ALA A 171 4.69 -9.75 -1.47
C ALA A 171 5.52 -10.64 -0.52
N LEU A 172 5.35 -11.97 -0.62
CA LEU A 172 6.15 -12.92 0.15
C LEU A 172 7.63 -12.90 -0.25
N ASP A 173 7.96 -12.76 -1.54
CA ASP A 173 9.36 -12.59 -1.98
C ASP A 173 10.00 -11.33 -1.36
N LEU A 174 9.33 -10.18 -1.45
CA LEU A 174 9.80 -8.94 -0.86
C LEU A 174 9.99 -9.07 0.67
N LYS A 175 9.06 -9.75 1.34
CA LYS A 175 9.14 -10.02 2.78
C LYS A 175 10.31 -10.94 3.13
N GLN A 176 10.53 -12.01 2.35
CA GLN A 176 11.66 -12.93 2.53
C GLN A 176 13.01 -12.24 2.33
N ARG A 177 13.06 -11.26 1.42
CA ARG A 177 14.23 -10.40 1.19
C ARG A 177 14.40 -9.31 2.26
N GLY A 178 13.47 -9.20 3.21
CA GLY A 178 13.50 -8.20 4.29
C GLY A 178 13.20 -6.77 3.83
N LEU A 179 12.61 -6.59 2.65
CA LEU A 179 12.30 -5.27 2.10
C LEU A 179 10.99 -4.71 2.67
N ILE A 180 10.02 -5.58 2.92
CA ILE A 180 8.73 -5.21 3.52
C ILE A 180 8.48 -6.04 4.78
N THR A 181 7.70 -5.48 5.69
CA THR A 181 7.22 -6.18 6.89
C THR A 181 6.03 -7.06 6.52
N ASP A 182 5.01 -6.46 5.90
CA ASP A 182 3.77 -7.12 5.56
C ASP A 182 3.02 -6.44 4.41
N ALA A 183 2.10 -7.17 3.78
CA ALA A 183 1.20 -6.66 2.77
C ALA A 183 -0.21 -7.25 2.89
N VAL A 184 -1.18 -6.50 2.41
CA VAL A 184 -2.60 -6.88 2.29
C VAL A 184 -3.05 -6.54 0.88
N ILE A 185 -3.71 -7.48 0.23
CA ILE A 185 -4.11 -7.41 -1.18
C ILE A 185 -5.60 -7.74 -1.24
N THR A 186 -6.39 -6.85 -1.84
CA THR A 186 -7.82 -7.04 -2.05
C THR A 186 -8.17 -7.02 -3.53
N VAL A 187 -8.84 -8.09 -3.98
CA VAL A 187 -9.34 -8.23 -5.35
C VAL A 187 -10.81 -8.65 -5.27
N LYS A 188 -11.71 -7.78 -5.74
CA LYS A 188 -13.17 -8.00 -5.72
C LYS A 188 -13.70 -8.38 -4.32
N GLY A 189 -13.25 -7.65 -3.30
CA GLY A 189 -13.63 -7.85 -1.90
C GLY A 189 -13.04 -9.10 -1.23
N LEU A 190 -12.29 -9.94 -1.94
CA LEU A 190 -11.52 -11.03 -1.33
C LEU A 190 -10.11 -10.56 -1.00
N THR A 191 -9.65 -10.89 0.20
CA THR A 191 -8.37 -10.42 0.73
C THR A 191 -7.38 -11.55 0.97
N ALA A 192 -6.13 -11.32 0.62
CA ALA A 192 -4.98 -12.12 1.01
C ALA A 192 -3.96 -11.23 1.76
N SER A 193 -3.18 -11.80 2.68
CA SER A 193 -2.15 -11.05 3.40
C SER A 193 -0.93 -11.91 3.73
N THR A 194 0.20 -11.25 4.00
CA THR A 194 1.44 -11.91 4.45
C THR A 194 1.57 -11.98 5.98
N PHE A 195 0.55 -11.51 6.72
CA PHE A 195 0.57 -11.51 8.17
C PHE A 195 0.72 -12.94 8.68
N GLY A 196 1.67 -13.14 9.59
CA GLY A 196 1.96 -14.43 10.20
C GLY A 196 1.80 -14.38 11.73
N PRO A 197 1.86 -15.55 12.37
CA PRO A 197 1.94 -15.63 13.83
C PRO A 197 3.10 -14.77 14.35
N GLY A 198 2.82 -13.87 15.31
CA GLY A 198 3.82 -12.99 15.91
C GLY A 198 4.04 -11.64 15.21
N SER A 199 3.22 -11.28 14.21
CA SER A 199 3.21 -9.92 13.69
C SER A 199 2.90 -8.91 14.80
N LYS A 200 3.73 -7.87 14.92
CA LYS A 200 3.48 -6.73 15.83
C LYS A 200 2.33 -5.83 15.33
N ILE A 201 1.89 -6.05 14.09
CA ILE A 201 0.82 -5.31 13.45
C ILE A 201 -0.37 -6.25 13.30
N ILE A 202 -1.51 -5.82 13.83
CA ILE A 202 -2.75 -6.57 13.79
C ILE A 202 -3.70 -5.84 12.85
N MET A 203 -4.28 -6.57 11.90
CA MET A 203 -5.37 -6.05 11.08
C MET A 203 -6.71 -6.32 11.76
N GLU A 204 -7.51 -5.27 11.94
CA GLU A 204 -8.86 -5.34 12.51
C GLU A 204 -9.85 -4.56 11.63
N GLU A 205 -11.14 -4.86 11.73
CA GLU A 205 -12.18 -3.97 11.18
C GLU A 205 -12.51 -2.88 12.21
N ARG A 206 -12.40 -1.59 11.83
CA ARG A 206 -12.71 -0.46 12.72
C ARG A 206 -13.83 0.43 12.19
N TYR A 207 -14.52 1.08 13.12
CA TYR A 207 -15.48 2.17 12.93
C TYR A 207 -14.78 3.53 13.09
N ALA A 208 -14.97 4.45 12.15
CA ALA A 208 -14.46 5.82 12.22
C ALA A 208 -15.12 6.67 13.33
N ASP A 209 -16.16 6.16 14.01
CA ASP A 209 -16.90 6.86 15.09
C ASP A 209 -16.87 6.10 16.44
N GLN A 210 -15.79 5.40 16.76
CA GLN A 210 -15.51 5.14 18.17
C GLN A 210 -14.62 6.26 18.70
N LYS A 211 -15.26 7.39 19.04
CA LYS A 211 -14.83 8.15 20.23
C LYS A 211 -14.60 7.14 21.34
N ASP A 212 -13.44 7.19 21.98
CA ASP A 212 -13.12 6.41 23.17
C ASP A 212 -14.29 6.50 24.16
N ARG A 213 -15.12 5.46 24.19
CA ARG A 213 -16.14 5.25 25.22
C ARG A 213 -15.61 4.24 26.22
N ASP A 214 -14.36 4.40 26.62
CA ASP A 214 -13.78 3.77 27.80
C ASP A 214 -13.02 4.87 28.54
N GLY A 215 -13.79 5.74 29.21
CA GLY A 215 -13.22 6.94 29.85
C GLY A 215 -14.23 7.89 30.48
N CYS A 216 -15.18 7.38 31.27
CA CYS A 216 -15.65 8.00 32.52
C CYS A 216 -16.46 7.00 33.35
#